data_AF-A0A3B9L835-F1
#
_entry.id   AF-A0A3B9L835-F1
#
_cell.length_a   1.000
_cell.length_b   1.000
_cell.length_c   1.000
_cell.angle_alpha   90.00
_cell.angle_beta   90.00
_cell.angle_gamma   90.00
#
_symmetry.space_group_name_H-M   'P 1'
#
loop_
_entity.id
_entity.type
_entity.pdbx_description
1 polymer ?
#
loop_
_entity_poly.entity_id
_entity_poly.type
_entity_poly.pdbx_seq_one_letter_code
_entity_poly.pdbx_strand_id
1 'polypeptide(L)' 'KDDVTGEELVQRDDDKEEVVKKRLEVYHAQTKQLVGYYSDWAKSGIGGAPKYVKVNGLGDMSLIRDQIFTALV' A
#
# COMPACT_ATOMS: atom_id res chain seq x y z
N LYS A 1 22.60 16.90 2.85
CA LYS A 1 22.71 17.37 4.24
C LYS A 1 21.31 17.54 4.78
N ASP A 2 21.11 17.22 6.06
CA ASP A 2 19.84 17.45 6.75
C ASP A 2 19.54 18.95 6.85
N ASP A 3 18.27 19.33 6.67
CA ASP A 3 17.85 20.73 6.63
C ASP A 3 17.76 21.38 8.04
N VAL A 4 17.68 20.58 9.10
CA VAL A 4 17.54 21.04 10.49
C VAL A 4 18.87 21.04 11.22
N THR A 5 19.64 19.95 11.10
CA THR A 5 20.90 19.73 11.82
C THR A 5 22.14 19.96 10.97
N GLY A 6 22.02 19.91 9.63
CA GLY A 6 23.15 20.04 8.71
C GLY A 6 24.02 18.79 8.58
N GLU A 7 23.66 17.69 9.25
CA GLU A 7 24.40 16.43 9.23
C GLU A 7 24.36 15.76 7.84
N GLU A 8 25.31 14.85 7.59
CA GLU A 8 25.31 14.09 6.34
C GLU A 8 24.17 13.07 6.30
N LEU A 9 23.53 12.97 5.14
CA LEU A 9 22.45 12.02 4.91
C LEU A 9 23.03 10.68 4.47
N VAL A 10 22.36 9.60 4.86
CA VAL A 10 22.72 8.24 4.43
C VAL A 10 21.51 7.53 3.83
N GLN A 11 21.77 6.70 2.83
CA GLN A 11 20.79 5.73 2.34
C GLN A 11 20.90 4.48 3.21
N ARG A 12 19.79 4.01 3.77
CA ARG A 12 19.78 2.75 4.51
C ARG A 12 20.03 1.58 3.56
N ASP A 13 20.63 0.51 4.08
CA ASP A 13 20.96 -0.66 3.26
C ASP A 13 19.75 -1.30 2.58
N ASP A 14 18.56 -1.20 3.19
CA ASP A 14 17.33 -1.77 2.65
C ASP A 14 16.60 -0.88 1.63
N ASP A 15 17.03 0.38 1.50
CA ASP A 15 16.54 1.33 0.49
C ASP A 15 17.34 1.23 -0.82
N LYS A 16 18.31 0.29 -0.91
CA LYS A 16 19.02 -0.03 -2.16
C LYS A 16 18.05 -0.59 -3.20
N GLU A 17 18.19 -0.15 -4.45
CA GLU A 17 17.25 -0.47 -5.55
C GLU A 17 16.99 -1.98 -5.70
N GLU A 18 18.04 -2.80 -5.65
CA GLU A 18 17.94 -4.26 -5.72
C GLU A 18 17.05 -4.82 -4.59
N VAL A 19 17.26 -4.36 -3.36
CA VAL A 19 16.52 -4.80 -2.17
C VAL A 19 15.06 -4.36 -2.27
N VAL A 20 14.81 -3.12 -2.71
CA VAL A 20 13.45 -2.59 -2.92
C VAL A 20 12.72 -3.40 -4.00
N LYS A 21 13.35 -3.65 -5.15
CA LYS A 21 12.76 -4.49 -6.22
C LYS A 21 12.45 -5.89 -5.72
N LYS A 22 13.35 -6.50 -4.94
CA LYS A 22 13.12 -7.85 -4.40
C LYS A 22 11.93 -7.86 -3.43
N ARG A 23 11.81 -6.86 -2.56
CA ARG A 23 10.66 -6.71 -1.66
C ARG A 23 9.34 -6.54 -2.43
N LEU A 24 9.33 -5.74 -3.49
CA LEU A 24 8.15 -5.56 -4.35
C LEU A 24 7.75 -6.86 -5.08
N GLU A 25 8.72 -7.61 -5.60
CA GLU A 25 8.47 -8.92 -6.22
C GLU A 25 7.79 -9.89 -5.24
N VAL A 26 8.35 -10.04 -4.03
CA VAL A 26 7.80 -10.90 -2.98
C VAL A 26 6.40 -10.44 -2.58
N TYR A 27 6.21 -9.13 -2.39
CA TYR A 27 4.91 -8.54 -2.07
C TYR A 27 3.86 -8.89 -3.14
N HIS A 28 4.19 -8.73 -4.43
CA HIS A 28 3.25 -9.06 -5.51
C HIS A 28 2.97 -10.56 -5.62
N ALA A 29 3.98 -11.42 -5.40
CA ALA A 29 3.80 -12.86 -5.44
C ALA A 29 2.86 -13.36 -4.33
N GLN A 30 2.98 -12.82 -3.12
CA GLN A 30 2.24 -13.28 -1.94
C GLN A 30 0.91 -12.53 -1.74
N THR A 31 0.92 -11.20 -1.87
CA THR A 31 -0.23 -10.36 -1.52
C THR A 31 -1.32 -10.38 -2.59
N LYS A 32 -0.97 -10.58 -3.87
CA LYS A 32 -1.95 -10.59 -4.96
C LYS A 32 -3.02 -11.66 -4.79
N GLN A 33 -2.66 -12.82 -4.24
CA GLN A 33 -3.60 -13.91 -3.97
C GLN A 33 -4.61 -13.50 -2.89
N LEU A 34 -4.13 -12.90 -1.80
CA LEU A 34 -4.98 -12.43 -0.69
C LEU A 34 -5.93 -11.32 -1.13
N VAL A 35 -5.43 -10.35 -1.91
CA VAL A 35 -6.24 -9.27 -2.48
C VAL A 35 -7.32 -9.82 -3.42
N GLY A 36 -6.97 -10.77 -4.28
CA GLY A 36 -7.91 -11.43 -5.19
C GLY A 36 -9.03 -12.13 -4.43
N TYR A 37 -8.68 -12.96 -3.44
CA TYR A 37 -9.63 -13.68 -2.61
C TYR A 37 -10.68 -12.76 -1.99
N TYR A 38 -10.27 -11.68 -1.31
CA TYR A 38 -11.22 -10.77 -0.65
C TYR A 38 -12.00 -9.90 -1.64
N SER A 39 -11.39 -9.47 -2.74
CA SER A 39 -12.11 -8.76 -3.81
C SER A 39 -13.22 -9.63 -4.40
N ASP A 40 -12.93 -10.90 -4.67
CA ASP A 40 -13.87 -11.82 -5.31
C ASP A 40 -14.97 -12.26 -4.34
N TRP A 41 -14.63 -12.48 -3.07
CA TRP A 41 -15.63 -12.75 -2.03
C TRP A 41 -16.58 -11.57 -1.82
N ALA A 42 -16.07 -10.33 -1.80
CA ALA A 42 -16.91 -9.14 -1.72
C ALA A 42 -17.86 -9.00 -2.93
N LYS A 43 -17.50 -9.53 -4.10
CA LYS A 43 -18.32 -9.49 -5.32
C LYS A 43 -19.26 -10.69 -5.48
N SER A 44 -19.00 -11.80 -4.79
CA SER A 44 -19.72 -13.06 -5.02
C SER A 44 -21.13 -13.10 -4.44
N GLY A 45 -21.49 -12.14 -3.58
CA GLY A 45 -22.78 -12.12 -2.88
C GLY A 45 -22.88 -13.18 -1.76
N ILE A 46 -21.81 -13.92 -1.49
CA ILE A 46 -21.74 -14.85 -0.36
C ILE A 46 -21.73 -14.05 0.94
N GLY A 47 -22.64 -14.39 1.87
CA GLY A 47 -22.73 -13.73 3.17
C GLY A 47 -21.42 -13.80 3.97
N GLY A 48 -21.16 -12.76 4.76
CA GLY A 48 -19.97 -12.67 5.62
C GLY A 48 -18.73 -12.06 4.96
N ALA A 49 -18.80 -11.68 3.67
CA ALA A 49 -17.70 -11.00 3.01
C ALA A 49 -17.42 -9.63 3.64
N PRO A 50 -16.14 -9.24 3.82
CA PRO A 50 -15.80 -7.89 4.25
C PRO A 50 -16.08 -6.87 3.13
N LYS A 51 -16.33 -5.61 3.50
CA LYS A 51 -16.33 -4.50 2.54
C LYS A 51 -14.93 -4.35 1.96
N TYR A 52 -14.76 -4.62 0.67
CA TYR A 52 -13.50 -4.43 -0.03
C TYR A 52 -13.45 -3.05 -0.68
N VAL A 53 -12.41 -2.28 -0.38
CA VAL A 53 -12.16 -0.95 -0.96
C VAL A 53 -10.75 -0.91 -1.52
N LYS A 54 -10.61 -0.45 -2.77
CA LYS A 54 -9.31 -0.14 -3.38
C LYS A 54 -9.17 1.37 -3.51
N VAL A 55 -8.14 1.94 -2.89
CA VAL A 55 -7.84 3.38 -2.95
C VAL A 55 -6.58 3.60 -3.79
N ASN A 56 -6.55 4.68 -4.58
CA ASN A 56 -5.34 5.07 -5.28
C ASN A 56 -4.37 5.75 -4.29
N GLY A 57 -3.20 5.14 -4.08
CA GLY A 57 -2.18 5.65 -3.15
C GLY A 57 -1.25 6.72 -3.74
N LEU A 58 -1.50 7.19 -4.96
CA LEU A 58 -0.70 8.24 -5.59
C LEU A 58 -1.40 9.60 -5.50
N GLY A 59 -0.68 10.61 -5.02
CA GLY A 59 -1.16 11.99 -4.95
C GLY A 59 -1.04 12.60 -3.56
N ASP A 60 -1.86 13.61 -3.31
CA ASP A 60 -1.87 14.33 -2.03
C ASP A 60 -2.39 13.46 -0.88
N MET A 61 -1.71 13.52 0.26
CA MET A 61 -2.05 12.73 1.45
C MET A 61 -3.44 13.03 1.98
N SER A 62 -3.88 14.29 1.98
CA SER A 62 -5.20 14.67 2.47
C SER A 62 -6.30 14.11 1.57
N LEU A 63 -6.07 14.09 0.24
CA LEU A 63 -6.98 13.49 -0.71
C LEU A 63 -7.11 11.97 -0.50
N ILE A 64 -5.98 11.27 -0.32
CA ILE A 64 -5.96 9.82 -0.07
C ILE A 64 -6.72 9.50 1.22
N ARG A 65 -6.49 10.27 2.28
CA ARG A 65 -7.20 10.14 3.56
C ARG A 65 -8.71 10.30 3.38
N ASP A 66 -9.15 11.33 2.66
CA ASP A 66 -10.57 11.63 2.48
C ASP A 66 -11.27 10.55 1.62
N GLN A 67 -10.58 10.00 0.63
CA GLN A 67 -11.05 8.85 -0.14
C GLN A 67 -11.25 7.61 0.74
N ILE A 68 -10.31 7.34 1.66
CA ILE A 68 -10.44 6.23 2.62
C ILE A 68 -11.66 6.45 3.51
N PHE A 69 -11.79 7.61 4.15
CA PHE A 69 -12.93 7.89 5.02
C PHE A 69 -14.27 7.80 4.30
N THR A 70 -14.36 8.36 3.10
CA THR A 70 -15.56 8.27 2.26
C THR A 70 -15.94 6.81 1.97
N ALA A 71 -14.96 5.94 1.77
CA ALA A 71 -15.21 4.54 1.48
C ALA A 71 -15.54 3.68 2.73
N LEU A 72 -15.36 4.20 3.95
CA LEU A 72 -15.75 3.51 5.18
C LEU A 72 -17.24 3.69 5.50
N VAL A 73 -17.83 4.81 5.10
CA VAL A 73 -19.27 5.10 5.20
C VAL A 73 -20.07 4.30 4.17
#